data_AF-Q0I967-F1
#
_entry.id   AF-Q0I967-F1
#
_cell.length_a   1.000
_cell.length_b   1.000
_cell.length_c   1.000
_cell.angle_alpha   90.00
_cell.angle_beta   90.00
_cell.angle_gamma   90.00
#
_symmetry.space_group_name_H-M   'P 1'
#
loop_
_entity.id
_entity.type
_entity.pdbx_description
1 polymer ?
#
loop_
_entity_poly.entity_id
_entity_poly.type
_entity_poly.pdbx_seq_one_letter_code
_entity_poly.pdbx_strand_id
1 'polypeptide(L)' 'MITGASSGIGKATALLLHQKWKVIATVRKTESISNLRESGTEVLPLDISNIDSRNPLLT' A
#
# COMPACT_ATOMS: atom_id res chain seq x y z
N MET A 1 7.72 -3.58 -0.08
CA MET A 1 6.66 -2.59 -0.43
C MET A 1 5.82 -3.16 -1.56
N ILE A 2 4.51 -2.92 -1.57
CA ILE A 2 3.58 -3.37 -2.61
C ILE A 2 2.85 -2.15 -3.16
N THR A 3 2.96 -1.92 -4.48
CA THR A 3 2.22 -0.86 -5.16
C THR A 3 0.86 -1.33 -5.67
N GLY A 4 -0.14 -0.45 -5.66
CA GLY A 4 -1.48 -0.80 -6.14
C GLY A 4 -2.23 -1.75 -5.18
N ALA A 5 -2.04 -1.58 -3.88
CA ALA A 5 -2.60 -2.46 -2.86
C ALA A 5 -4.09 -2.20 -2.55
N SER A 6 -4.75 -1.27 -3.25
CA SER A 6 -6.13 -0.87 -2.93
C SER A 6 -7.16 -1.97 -3.18
N SER A 7 -6.87 -2.92 -4.08
CA SER A 7 -7.79 -3.99 -4.45
C SER A 7 -7.05 -5.17 -5.12
N GLY A 8 -7.81 -6.23 -5.44
CA GLY A 8 -7.33 -7.35 -6.25
C GLY A 8 -6.07 -8.00 -5.72
N ILE A 9 -5.13 -8.28 -6.64
CA ILE A 9 -3.88 -8.99 -6.35
C ILE A 9 -3.04 -8.21 -5.33
N GLY A 10 -2.87 -6.90 -5.51
CA GLY A 10 -2.07 -6.08 -4.59
C GLY A 10 -2.59 -6.15 -3.15
N LYS A 11 -3.91 -6.08 -2.96
CA LYS A 11 -4.53 -6.23 -1.62
C LYS A 11 -4.30 -7.62 -1.05
N ALA A 12 -4.55 -8.68 -1.83
CA ALA A 12 -4.38 -10.06 -1.39
C ALA A 12 -2.93 -10.36 -1.00
N THR A 13 -1.96 -9.90 -1.81
CA THR A 13 -0.53 -10.05 -1.52
C THR A 13 -0.13 -9.29 -0.26
N ALA A 14 -0.63 -8.07 -0.05
CA ALA A 14 -0.33 -7.30 1.16
C ALA A 14 -0.82 -7.99 2.43
N LEU A 15 -2.07 -8.46 2.43
CA LEU A 15 -2.65 -9.18 3.56
C LEU A 15 -1.94 -10.49 3.87
N LEU A 16 -1.52 -11.24 2.84
CA LEU A 16 -0.78 -12.49 3.01
C LEU A 16 0.62 -12.24 3.57
N LEU A 17 1.37 -11.31 2.99
CA LEU A 17 2.78 -11.10 3.36
C LEU A 17 2.92 -10.37 4.70
N HIS A 18 1.95 -9.53 5.08
CA HIS A 18 1.96 -8.83 6.37
C HIS A 18 2.08 -9.79 7.57
N GLN A 19 1.56 -11.01 7.46
CA GLN A 19 1.59 -12.02 8.53
C GLN A 19 3.01 -12.47 8.91
N LYS A 20 3.99 -12.29 8.02
CA LYS A 20 5.37 -12.77 8.20
C LYS A 20 6.42 -11.69 8.00
N TRP A 21 6.06 -10.57 7.36
CA TRP A 21 6.97 -9.49 7.02
C TRP A 21 6.36 -8.14 7.29
N LYS A 22 7.21 -7.14 7.53
CA LYS A 22 6.79 -5.74 7.50
C LYS A 22 6.40 -5.39 6.06
N VAL A 23 5.14 -5.08 5.85
CA VAL A 23 4.59 -4.67 4.54
C VAL A 23 4.23 -3.19 4.59
N ILE A 24 4.75 -2.45 3.60
CA ILE A 24 4.27 -1.12 3.21
C ILE A 24 3.40 -1.30 1.98
N ALA A 25 2.10 -1.07 2.13
CA ALA A 25 1.11 -1.13 1.07
C ALA A 25 0.84 0.29 0.55
N THR A 26 0.93 0.51 -0.76
CA THR A 26 0.68 1.82 -1.34
C THR A 26 -0.59 1.86 -2.18
N VAL A 27 -1.36 2.95 -2.03
CA VAL A 27 -2.67 3.14 -2.66
C VAL A 27 -2.85 4.57 -3.17
N ARG A 28 -3.65 4.76 -4.23
CA ARG A 28 -3.94 6.11 -4.74
C ARG A 28 -4.90 6.91 -3.85
N LYS A 29 -5.96 6.25 -3.35
CA LYS A 29 -6.96 6.84 -2.45
C LYS A 29 -7.09 6.00 -1.20
N THR A 30 -7.10 6.65 -0.03
CA THR A 30 -7.14 5.98 1.28
C THR A 30 -8.57 5.67 1.76
N GLU A 31 -9.58 5.93 0.96
CA GLU A 31 -10.99 5.71 1.35
C GLU A 31 -11.38 4.21 1.34
N SER A 32 -10.66 3.36 0.59
CA SER A 32 -11.03 1.95 0.37
C SER A 32 -10.01 0.95 0.95
N ILE A 33 -9.35 1.28 2.06
CA ILE A 33 -8.25 0.48 2.65
C ILE A 33 -8.48 0.01 4.10
N SER A 34 -9.72 0.05 4.60
CA SER A 34 -10.03 -0.33 5.99
C SER A 34 -9.42 -1.67 6.38
N ASN A 35 -9.57 -2.68 5.51
CA ASN A 35 -9.03 -4.03 5.75
C ASN A 35 -7.50 -4.06 5.88
N LEU A 36 -6.76 -3.23 5.14
CA LEU A 36 -5.29 -3.19 5.23
C LEU A 36 -4.84 -2.52 6.52
N ARG A 37 -5.52 -1.46 6.94
CA ARG A 37 -5.21 -0.79 8.21
C ARG A 37 -5.59 -1.65 9.41
N GLU A 38 -6.74 -2.30 9.37
CA GLU A 38 -7.20 -3.26 10.38
C GLU A 38 -6.24 -4.45 10.51
N SER A 39 -5.61 -4.87 9.42
CA SER A 39 -4.58 -5.90 9.47
C SER A 39 -3.28 -5.42 10.09
N GLY A 40 -3.10 -4.14 10.43
CA GLY A 40 -1.81 -3.61 10.89
C GLY A 40 -0.78 -3.43 9.77
N THR A 41 -1.20 -3.44 8.50
CA THR A 41 -0.31 -3.09 7.38
C THR A 41 -0.05 -1.58 7.38
N GLU A 42 1.21 -1.18 7.18
CA GLU A 42 1.55 0.23 6.99
C GLU A 42 1.05 0.70 5.62
N VAL A 43 0.23 1.76 5.57
CA VAL A 43 -0.37 2.23 4.31
C VAL A 43 0.07 3.64 3.97
N LEU A 44 0.65 3.80 2.78
CA LEU A 44 1.11 5.10 2.25
C LEU A 44 0.35 5.50 0.97
N PRO A 45 0.04 6.79 0.79
CA PRO A 45 -0.47 7.27 -0.48
C PRO A 45 0.63 7.21 -1.56
N LEU A 46 0.30 6.71 -2.74
CA LEU A 46 1.17 6.73 -3.92
C LEU A 46 0.35 6.74 -5.20
N ASP A 47 0.57 7.77 -6.02
CA ASP A 47 0.22 7.76 -7.44
C ASP A 47 1.48 7.60 -8.29
N ILE A 48 1.61 6.46 -8.95
CA ILE A 48 2.81 6.10 -9.72
C ILE A 48 2.99 6.98 -10.95
N SER A 49 1.91 7.59 -11.44
CA SER A 49 1.94 8.50 -12.59
C SER A 49 2.31 9.94 -12.19
N ASN A 50 2.31 10.26 -10.89
CA ASN A 50 2.63 11.58 -10.37
C ASN A 50 4.08 11.58 -9.83
N ILE A 51 4.92 12.49 -10.33
CA ILE A 51 6.31 12.62 -9.87
C ILE A 51 6.40 13.11 -8.42
N ASP A 52 5.57 14.07 -8.03
CA ASP A 52 5.55 14.64 -6.69
C ASP A 52 5.08 13.61 -5.65
N SER A 53 4.24 12.66 -6.06
CA SER A 53 3.84 11.54 -5.21
C SER A 53 4.94 10.50 -5.02
N ARG A 54 5.88 10.37 -5.97
CA ARG A 54 6.94 9.35 -5.94
C ARG A 54 8.20 9.81 -5.22
N ASN A 55 8.59 11.07 -5.44
CA ASN A 55 9.85 11.61 -4.93
C ASN A 55 10.06 11.43 -3.41
N PRO A 56 9.06 11.63 -2.54
CA PRO A 56 9.23 11.43 -1.10
C PRO A 56 9.59 10.00 -0.68
N LEU A 57 9.41 9.01 -1.55
CA LEU A 57 9.72 7.60 -1.28
C LEU A 57 11.13 7.18 -1.74
N LEU A 58 11.90 8.09 -2.35
CA LEU A 58 13.21 7.82 -2.94
C LEU A 58 14.40 8.36 -2.12
N THR A 59 14.12 8.97 -0.97
CA THR A 59 15.09 9.59 -0.05
C THR A 59 14.99 8.95 1.32
#